data_AF-A0A0C2Z922-F1
#
_entry.id   AF-A0A0C2Z922-F1
#
_cell.length_a   1.000
_cell.length_b   1.000
_cell.length_c   1.000
_cell.angle_alpha   90.00
_cell.angle_beta   90.00
_cell.angle_gamma   90.00
#
_symmetry.space_group_name_H-M   'P 1'
#
loop_
_entity.id
_entity.type
_entity.pdbx_description
1 polymer ?
#
loop_
_entity_poly.entity_id
_entity_poly.type
_entity_poly.pdbx_seq_one_letter_code
_entity_poly.pdbx_strand_id
1 'polypeptide(L)'
;MGYVELPYDTQGGLPIGAWIGPSVEARLTLERAGRCGVKYASGGFKTRPLWKKLGEDGRLRELFEGSFSFELGYENWMKKKGYEDAFQPEFAFWAVRGN
;
A
#
# COMPACT_ATOMS: atom_id res chain seq x y z
N MET A 1 -17.33 17.11 13.60
CA MET A 1 -16.42 16.50 12.61
C MET A 1 -17.17 16.49 11.29
N GLY A 2 -16.79 17.36 10.35
CA GLY A 2 -17.44 17.42 9.04
C GLY A 2 -16.76 16.44 8.09
N TYR A 3 -17.53 15.52 7.50
CA TYR A 3 -17.05 14.69 6.40
C TYR A 3 -16.99 15.57 5.16
N VAL A 4 -15.82 15.65 4.52
CA VAL A 4 -15.68 16.28 3.21
C VAL A 4 -15.90 15.17 2.18
N GLU A 5 -17.11 15.11 1.62
CA GLU A 5 -17.37 14.30 0.44
C GLU A 5 -16.64 14.92 -0.74
N LEU A 6 -15.63 14.21 -1.26
CA LEU A 6 -15.02 14.59 -2.53
C LEU A 6 -16.05 14.30 -3.64
N PRO A 7 -16.39 15.27 -4.49
CA PRO A 7 -17.34 15.01 -5.57
C PRO A 7 -16.70 13.98 -6.52
N TYR A 8 -17.45 12.94 -6.90
CA TYR A 8 -17.02 11.88 -7.82
C TYR A 8 -17.53 12.18 -9.24
N ASP A 9 -16.73 11.85 -10.25
CA ASP A 9 -17.16 11.94 -11.65
C ASP A 9 -17.97 10.68 -12.04
N THR A 10 -19.07 10.91 -12.77
CA THR A 10 -20.08 9.93 -13.17
C THR A 10 -19.63 8.92 -14.25
N GLN A 11 -18.36 8.91 -14.67
CA GLN A 11 -17.84 8.02 -15.73
C GLN A 11 -16.87 6.94 -15.27
N GLY A 12 -16.54 6.82 -13.98
CA GLY A 12 -15.62 5.75 -13.55
C GLY A 12 -15.33 5.62 -12.06
N GLY A 13 -16.05 6.31 -11.19
CA GLY A 13 -15.87 6.18 -9.73
C GLY A 13 -14.59 6.83 -9.19
N LEU A 14 -13.92 7.68 -9.98
CA LEU A 14 -12.78 8.47 -9.52
C LEU A 14 -13.25 9.83 -8.99
N PRO A 15 -12.62 10.36 -7.91
CA PRO A 15 -12.89 11.72 -7.45
C PRO A 15 -12.62 12.74 -8.56
N ILE A 16 -13.39 13.83 -8.61
CA ILE A 16 -13.12 14.97 -9.47
C ILE A 16 -11.75 15.55 -9.10
N GLY A 17 -10.85 15.61 -10.09
CA GLY A 17 -9.44 15.99 -9.87
C GLY A 17 -8.49 14.80 -9.65
N ALA A 18 -9.00 13.56 -9.69
CA ALA A 18 -8.17 12.40 -9.88
C ALA A 18 -7.44 12.53 -11.22
N TRP A 19 -6.12 12.43 -11.16
CA TRP A 19 -5.29 12.52 -12.33
C TRP A 19 -4.69 11.16 -12.63
N ILE A 20 -4.64 10.84 -13.92
CA ILE A 20 -3.97 9.64 -14.41
C ILE A 20 -2.47 9.94 -14.38
N GLY A 21 -1.84 9.57 -13.27
CA GLY A 21 -0.40 9.60 -13.07
C GLY A 21 0.19 8.19 -12.92
N PRO A 22 1.51 8.04 -12.81
CA PRO A 22 2.13 6.73 -12.66
C PRO A 22 1.63 6.06 -11.37
N SER A 23 1.13 4.83 -11.51
CA SER A 23 0.88 3.91 -10.40
C SER A 23 2.07 2.98 -10.24
N VAL A 24 2.25 2.45 -9.03
CA VAL A 24 3.26 1.42 -8.77
C VAL A 24 2.52 0.18 -8.29
N GLU A 25 2.80 -0.94 -8.93
CA GLU A 25 2.46 -2.26 -8.45
C GLU A 25 3.75 -3.08 -8.37
N ALA A 26 4.04 -3.59 -7.17
CA ALA A 26 5.23 -4.36 -6.90
C ALA A 26 4.88 -5.65 -6.16
N ARG A 27 5.62 -6.71 -6.45
CA ARG A 27 5.60 -7.95 -5.66
C ARG A 27 6.73 -7.88 -4.65
N LEU A 28 6.40 -8.23 -3.41
CA LEU A 28 7.34 -8.28 -2.31
C LEU A 28 7.82 -9.72 -2.13
N THR A 29 9.12 -9.89 -1.99
CA THR A 29 9.76 -11.15 -1.60
C THR A 29 10.83 -10.84 -0.58
N LEU A 30 11.27 -11.85 0.17
CA LEU A 30 12.48 -11.71 0.97
C LEU A 30 13.70 -11.78 0.06
N GLU A 31 14.65 -10.87 0.28
CA GLU A 31 15.95 -10.90 -0.41
C GLU A 31 16.68 -12.24 -0.20
N ARG A 32 16.46 -12.88 0.96
CA ARG A 32 17.00 -14.21 1.30
C ARG A 32 15.96 -15.07 2.00
N ALA A 33 15.37 -16.02 1.28
CA ALA A 33 14.53 -17.06 1.85
C ALA A 33 15.35 -18.10 2.64
N GLY A 34 14.73 -18.81 3.59
CA GLY A 34 15.34 -19.92 4.33
C GLY A 34 16.23 -19.55 5.53
N ARG A 35 16.30 -18.26 5.91
CA ARG A 35 16.91 -17.84 7.18
C ARG A 35 15.87 -17.74 8.28
N CYS A 36 16.31 -17.95 9.52
CA CYS A 36 15.52 -17.72 10.74
C CYS A 36 14.18 -18.49 10.81
N GLY A 37 14.09 -19.65 10.16
CA GLY A 37 12.88 -20.49 10.20
C GLY A 37 11.73 -19.99 9.32
N VAL A 38 12.00 -19.12 8.34
CA VAL A 38 11.02 -18.70 7.32
C VAL A 38 11.05 -19.69 6.15
N LYS A 39 9.90 -20.30 5.89
CA LYS A 39 9.67 -21.26 4.80
C LYS A 39 9.36 -20.55 3.48
N TYR A 40 8.52 -19.52 3.52
CA TYR A 40 8.16 -18.73 2.35
C TYR A 40 7.82 -17.30 2.74
N ALA A 41 7.93 -16.41 1.76
CA ALA A 41 7.54 -15.02 1.90
C ALA A 41 7.04 -14.46 0.58
N SER A 42 5.92 -13.74 0.62
CA SER A 42 5.32 -13.12 -0.55
C SER A 42 4.46 -11.95 -0.14
N GLY A 43 4.33 -10.95 -1.01
CA GLY A 43 3.40 -9.87 -0.77
C GLY A 43 3.18 -8.99 -1.99
N GLY A 44 2.37 -7.97 -1.79
CA GLY A 44 2.05 -6.96 -2.78
C GLY A 44 2.17 -5.56 -2.19
N PHE A 45 2.64 -4.63 -3.02
CA PHE A 45 2.55 -3.21 -2.76
C PHE A 45 1.91 -2.54 -3.95
N LYS A 46 0.83 -1.81 -3.72
CA LYS A 46 0.13 -1.04 -4.75
C LYS A 46 0.01 0.39 -4.29
N THR A 47 0.21 1.33 -5.20
CA THR A 47 -0.11 2.74 -5.00
C THR A 47 -0.58 3.36 -6.30
N ARG A 48 -1.59 4.23 -6.21
CA ARG A 48 -2.11 4.99 -7.32
C ARG A 48 -2.36 6.44 -6.91
N PRO A 49 -2.18 7.40 -7.82
CA PRO A 49 -2.55 8.78 -7.57
C PRO A 49 -4.06 8.91 -7.39
N LEU A 50 -4.46 9.72 -6.41
CA LEU A 50 -5.86 10.05 -6.13
C LEU A 50 -6.16 11.52 -6.44
N TRP A 51 -5.21 12.42 -6.20
CA TRP A 51 -5.44 13.87 -6.35
C TRP A 51 -4.13 14.64 -6.46
N LYS A 52 -4.17 15.83 -7.08
CA LYS A 52 -3.07 16.80 -7.09
C LYS A 52 -3.56 18.25 -7.05
N LYS A 53 -2.76 19.14 -6.46
CA LYS A 53 -2.98 20.60 -6.49
C LYS A 53 -1.67 21.37 -6.43
N LEU A 54 -1.56 22.39 -7.28
CA LEU A 54 -0.55 23.43 -7.15
C LEU A 54 -1.02 24.44 -6.10
N GLY A 55 -0.26 24.59 -5.01
CA GLY A 55 -0.54 25.58 -3.98
C GLY A 55 -0.18 27.00 -4.44
N GLU A 56 -0.70 28.00 -3.73
CA GLU A 56 -0.34 29.41 -3.92
C GLU A 56 1.15 29.68 -3.63
N ASP A 57 1.77 28.79 -2.84
CA ASP A 57 3.20 28.72 -2.56
C ASP A 57 4.03 28.18 -3.74
N GLY A 58 3.40 27.86 -4.88
CA GLY A 58 4.03 27.26 -6.05
C GLY A 58 4.40 25.79 -5.87
N ARG A 59 4.00 25.16 -4.75
CA ARG A 59 4.35 23.76 -4.45
C ARG A 59 3.27 22.80 -4.93
N LEU A 60 3.70 21.71 -5.56
CA LEU A 60 2.79 20.64 -5.95
C LEU A 60 2.55 19.72 -4.76
N ARG A 61 1.27 19.51 -4.44
CA ARG A 61 0.81 18.54 -3.44
C ARG A 61 0.07 17.43 -4.13
N GLU A 62 0.43 16.20 -3.85
CA GLU A 62 -0.19 15.01 -4.42
C GLU A 62 -0.63 14.07 -3.31
N LEU A 63 -1.81 13.47 -3.51
CA LEU A 63 -2.36 12.45 -2.64
C LEU A 63 -2.42 11.13 -3.41
N PHE A 64 -1.98 10.07 -2.75
CA PHE A 64 -1.98 8.71 -3.24
C PHE A 64 -2.76 7.84 -2.29
N GLU A 65 -3.36 6.78 -2.83
CA GLU A 65 -3.85 5.67 -2.04
C GLU A 65 -3.15 4.39 -2.44
N GLY A 66 -3.09 3.44 -1.53
CA GLY A 66 -2.44 2.18 -1.79
C GLY A 66 -2.79 1.10 -0.80
N SER A 67 -2.27 -0.08 -1.08
CA SER A 67 -2.35 -1.23 -0.19
C SER A 67 -1.00 -1.91 -0.08
N PHE A 68 -0.79 -2.49 1.09
CA PHE A 68 0.34 -3.34 1.40
C PHE A 68 -0.21 -4.65 1.92
N SER A 69 0.28 -5.76 1.38
CA SER A 69 0.08 -7.09 1.93
C SER A 69 1.41 -7.82 1.98
N PHE A 70 1.65 -8.55 3.05
CA PHE A 70 2.81 -9.40 3.16
C PHE A 70 2.47 -10.64 3.97
N GLU A 71 2.99 -11.77 3.55
CA GLU A 71 2.81 -13.04 4.22
C GLU A 71 4.18 -13.66 4.46
N LEU A 72 4.40 -14.08 5.70
CA LEU A 72 5.55 -14.85 6.14
C LEU A 72 5.07 -16.18 6.69
N GLY A 73 5.38 -17.27 5.99
CA GLY A 73 5.13 -18.62 6.50
C GLY A 73 6.37 -19.20 7.15
N TYR A 74 6.20 -19.87 8.28
CA TYR A 74 7.31 -20.45 9.03
C TYR A 74 7.50 -21.95 8.76
N GLU A 75 8.71 -22.44 9.03
CA GLU A 75 9.00 -23.87 9.05
C GLU A 75 8.27 -24.55 10.21
N ASN A 76 7.88 -25.81 10.04
CA ASN A 76 7.08 -26.56 11.04
C ASN A 76 7.73 -26.62 12.44
N TRP A 77 9.06 -26.54 12.53
CA TRP A 77 9.77 -26.55 13.81
C TRP A 77 9.59 -25.25 14.61
N MET A 78 9.23 -24.14 13.96
CA MET A 78 8.93 -22.86 14.63
C MET A 78 7.63 -22.96 15.45
N LYS A 79 6.67 -23.80 15.06
CA LYS A 79 5.46 -24.08 15.85
C LYS A 79 5.80 -24.62 17.24
N LYS A 80 6.84 -25.46 17.34
CA LYS A 80 7.34 -25.98 18.62
C LYS A 80 7.93 -24.89 19.52
N LYS A 81 8.25 -23.73 18.96
CA LYS A 81 8.75 -22.55 19.69
C LYS A 81 7.63 -21.52 19.98
N GLY A 82 6.37 -21.86 19.71
CA GLY A 82 5.22 -21.00 19.99
C GLY A 82 4.91 -19.98 18.89
N TYR A 83 5.52 -20.10 17.71
CA TYR A 83 5.15 -19.28 16.56
C TYR A 83 3.88 -19.84 15.90
N GLU A 84 3.06 -18.94 15.38
CA GLU A 84 1.92 -19.30 14.53
C GLU A 84 2.39 -19.81 13.16
N ASP A 85 1.46 -20.32 12.37
CA ASP A 85 1.75 -20.90 11.05
C ASP A 85 2.25 -19.85 10.05
N ALA A 86 1.71 -18.64 10.14
CA ALA A 86 2.09 -17.52 9.31
C ALA A 86 1.85 -16.17 10.03
N PHE A 87 2.58 -15.14 9.60
CA PHE A 87 2.32 -13.74 9.91
C PHE A 87 1.89 -13.01 8.64
N GLN A 88 0.71 -12.38 8.66
CA GLN A 88 0.05 -11.83 7.47
C GLN A 88 -0.46 -10.39 7.67
N PRO A 89 0.41 -9.38 7.73
CA PRO A 89 -0.03 -7.98 7.76
C PRO A 89 -0.63 -7.58 6.41
N GLU A 90 -1.83 -7.00 6.46
CA GLU A 90 -2.48 -6.35 5.34
C GLU A 90 -3.10 -5.03 5.80
N PHE A 91 -2.85 -3.96 5.05
CA PHE A 91 -3.44 -2.65 5.33
C PHE A 91 -3.54 -1.78 4.08
N ALA A 92 -4.53 -0.89 4.09
CA ALA A 92 -4.64 0.21 3.15
C ALA A 92 -3.96 1.46 3.74
N PHE A 93 -3.47 2.35 2.88
CA PHE A 93 -2.86 3.61 3.30
C PHE A 93 -3.18 4.76 2.36
N TRP A 94 -3.04 5.97 2.88
CA TRP A 94 -2.93 7.20 2.10
C TRP A 94 -1.54 7.80 2.29
N ALA A 95 -0.98 8.34 1.20
CA ALA A 95 0.33 8.98 1.21
C ALA A 95 0.27 10.35 0.56
N VAL A 96 0.97 11.33 1.13
CA VAL A 96 1.05 12.69 0.61
C VAL A 96 2.48 12.96 0.16
N ARG A 97 2.64 13.47 -1.06
CA ARG A 97 3.90 14.04 -1.54
C ARG A 97 3.76 15.56 -1.59
N GLY A 98 4.59 16.26 -0.83
CA GLY A 98 4.76 17.71 -0.92
C GLY A 98 6.23 18.01 -1.15
N ASN A 99 6.54 18.70 -2.24
CA ASN A 99 7.87 19.28 -2.51
C ASN A 99 7.88 20.74 -2.13
#